data_AF-A0A934HUW2-F1
#
_entry.id   AF-A0A934HUW2-F1
#
_cell.length_a   1.000
_cell.length_b   1.000
_cell.length_c   1.000
_cell.angle_alpha   90.00
_cell.angle_beta   90.00
_cell.angle_gamma   90.00
#
_symmetry.space_group_name_H-M   'P 1'
#
loop_
_entity.id
_entity.type
_entity.pdbx_description
1 polymer ?
#
loop_
_entity_poly.entity_id
_entity_poly.type
_entity_poly.pdbx_seq_one_letter_code
_entity_poly.pdbx_strand_id
1 'polypeptide(L)'
;MRNSASVDSPKFAQSNPSIKLDFVNGHFGYFYKFGLLTNGWGIPLNIKFFDEDFYKSLDKKGKCYHTCENPCTDKKSGRMTYVYPDKDFRLYPGVQRNSSEWDETYPIRACIERSIASFKCNPCIEQPRTVNTTTMRSELYLTAISKLINVILAYAINKPEYIRSINKFLKIAV
;
A
#
# COMPACT_ATOMS: atom_id res chain seq x y z
N MET A 1 9.44 36.85 8.76
CA MET A 1 10.47 36.33 9.69
C MET A 1 10.23 34.83 9.86
N ARG A 2 11.10 33.98 9.30
CA ARG A 2 11.05 32.53 9.52
C ARG A 2 11.87 32.23 10.76
N ASN A 3 11.22 31.88 11.87
CA ASN A 3 11.93 31.33 13.02
C ASN A 3 12.43 29.94 12.65
N SER A 4 13.67 29.86 12.17
CA SER A 4 14.45 28.64 12.14
C SER A 4 14.81 28.27 13.57
N ALA A 5 13.89 27.60 14.27
CA ALA A 5 14.23 26.91 15.50
C ALA A 5 15.22 25.79 15.14
N SER A 6 16.46 25.91 15.62
CA SER A 6 17.41 24.80 15.63
C SER A 6 16.82 23.69 16.48
N VAL A 7 16.33 22.64 15.83
CA VAL A 7 15.85 21.43 16.52
C VAL A 7 17.09 20.74 17.09
N ASP A 8 17.30 20.87 18.39
CA ASP A 8 18.33 20.12 19.10
C ASP A 8 18.12 18.62 18.86
N SER A 9 19.20 17.92 18.50
CA SER A 9 19.18 16.47 18.35
C SER A 9 18.68 15.81 19.64
N PRO A 10 17.77 14.82 19.55
CA PRO A 10 17.17 14.22 20.73
C PRO A 10 18.25 13.57 21.60
N LYS A 11 18.19 13.81 22.92
CA LYS A 11 19.16 13.29 23.91
C LYS A 11 19.18 11.76 24.02
N PHE A 12 18.18 11.10 23.44
CA PHE A 12 18.03 9.66 23.40
C PHE A 12 17.34 9.25 22.10
N ALA A 13 17.73 8.11 21.55
CA ALA A 13 17.09 7.50 20.38
C ALA A 13 16.61 6.10 20.75
N GLN A 14 15.37 5.79 20.40
CA GLN A 14 14.78 4.46 20.60
C GLN A 14 14.27 3.92 19.27
N SER A 15 14.56 2.64 19.00
CA SER A 15 13.97 1.96 17.85
C SER A 15 12.50 1.61 18.12
N ASN A 16 11.64 1.79 17.11
CA ASN A 16 10.27 1.31 17.16
C ASN A 16 10.20 -0.10 16.54
N PRO A 17 9.92 -1.16 17.31
CA PRO A 17 9.88 -2.54 16.80
C PRO A 17 8.75 -2.77 15.77
N SER A 18 7.75 -1.88 15.71
CA SER A 18 6.68 -1.94 14.72
C SER A 18 7.11 -1.49 13.32
N ILE A 19 8.27 -0.85 13.19
CA ILE A 19 8.83 -0.38 11.91
C ILE A 19 9.94 -1.35 11.51
N LYS A 20 9.78 -2.01 10.36
CA LYS A 20 10.67 -3.09 9.93
C LYS A 20 11.56 -2.66 8.77
N LEU A 21 12.77 -3.21 8.73
CA LEU A 21 13.67 -3.08 7.58
C LEU A 21 13.11 -3.90 6.43
N ASP A 22 12.92 -3.29 5.27
CA ASP A 22 12.51 -3.97 4.05
C ASP A 22 13.24 -3.41 2.82
N PHE A 23 13.23 -4.20 1.75
CA PHE A 23 13.69 -3.78 0.44
C PHE A 23 12.49 -3.50 -0.48
N VAL A 24 12.31 -2.25 -0.88
CA VAL A 24 11.17 -1.82 -1.72
C VAL A 24 11.70 -0.94 -2.85
N ASN A 25 11.32 -1.26 -4.09
CA ASN A 25 11.70 -0.50 -5.29
C ASN A 25 13.20 -0.22 -5.45
N GLY A 26 14.07 -1.18 -5.09
CA GLY A 26 15.52 -1.05 -5.27
C GLY A 26 16.29 -0.47 -4.09
N HIS A 27 15.62 -0.10 -2.99
CA HIS A 27 16.25 0.52 -1.84
C HIS A 27 15.87 -0.18 -0.53
N PHE A 28 16.83 -0.26 0.40
CA PHE A 28 16.59 -0.66 1.77
C PHE A 28 16.07 0.54 2.58
N GLY A 29 15.06 0.29 3.40
CA GLY A 29 14.49 1.32 4.27
C GLY A 29 13.70 0.72 5.43
N TYR A 30 13.44 1.55 6.44
CA TYR A 30 12.55 1.21 7.54
C TYR A 30 11.15 1.67 7.19
N PHE A 31 10.21 0.74 7.11
CA PHE A 31 8.86 1.01 6.64
C PHE A 31 7.82 0.63 7.69
N TYR A 32 6.83 1.50 7.80
CA TYR A 32 5.56 1.17 8.44
C TYR A 32 4.52 0.94 7.34
N LYS A 33 4.07 -0.32 7.19
CA LYS A 33 3.31 -0.76 6.02
C LYS A 33 1.85 -1.05 6.33
N PHE A 34 1.00 -0.70 5.37
CA PHE A 34 -0.42 -1.04 5.37
C PHE A 34 -0.88 -1.36 3.94
N GLY A 35 -1.92 -2.19 3.84
CA GLY A 35 -2.70 -2.40 2.64
C GLY A 35 -3.98 -1.58 2.68
N LEU A 36 -4.35 -1.02 1.53
CA LEU A 36 -5.59 -0.28 1.33
C LEU A 36 -6.46 -1.04 0.31
N LEU A 37 -7.65 -1.45 0.73
CA LEU A 37 -8.68 -1.96 -0.16
C LEU A 37 -9.55 -0.79 -0.61
N THR A 38 -9.67 -0.58 -1.92
CA THR A 38 -10.56 0.42 -2.50
C THR A 38 -11.56 -0.23 -3.45
N ASN A 39 -12.71 0.42 -3.68
CA ASN A 39 -13.54 0.04 -4.83
C ASN A 39 -12.88 0.49 -6.15
N GLY A 40 -13.46 0.12 -7.30
CA GLY A 40 -12.97 0.53 -8.63
C GLY A 40 -12.98 2.04 -8.88
N TRP A 41 -13.55 2.81 -7.96
CA TRP A 41 -13.65 4.27 -7.95
C TRP A 41 -12.61 4.91 -7.00
N GLY A 42 -11.75 4.11 -6.38
CA GLY A 42 -10.69 4.61 -5.49
C GLY A 42 -11.16 5.04 -4.10
N ILE A 43 -12.39 4.68 -3.71
CA ILE A 43 -12.94 4.96 -2.38
C ILE A 43 -12.38 3.91 -1.39
N PRO A 44 -11.75 4.33 -0.28
CA PRO A 44 -11.28 3.44 0.77
C PRO A 44 -12.42 2.59 1.36
N LEU A 45 -12.26 1.27 1.34
CA LEU A 45 -13.18 0.30 1.96
C LEU A 45 -12.59 -0.34 3.21
N ASN A 46 -11.30 -0.65 3.19
CA ASN A 46 -10.62 -1.30 4.31
C ASN A 46 -9.14 -0.90 4.38
N ILE A 47 -8.60 -0.78 5.58
CA ILE A 47 -7.17 -0.61 5.83
C ILE A 47 -6.72 -1.80 6.67
N LYS A 48 -5.69 -2.50 6.20
CA LYS A 48 -5.03 -3.60 6.92
C LYS A 48 -3.59 -3.23 7.21
N PHE A 49 -3.18 -3.33 8.47
CA PHE A 49 -1.78 -3.12 8.84
C PHE A 49 -1.01 -4.44 8.70
N PHE A 50 0.23 -4.36 8.23
CA PHE A 50 1.12 -5.53 8.17
C PHE A 50 1.98 -5.57 9.44
N ASP A 51 1.31 -5.76 10.57
CA ASP A 51 1.92 -5.89 11.89
C ASP A 51 2.05 -7.37 12.32
N GLU A 52 2.60 -7.61 13.51
CA GLU A 52 2.80 -8.95 14.04
C GLU A 52 1.50 -9.77 14.06
N ASP A 53 0.37 -9.16 14.35
CA ASP A 53 -0.91 -9.87 14.41
C ASP A 53 -1.39 -10.28 13.02
N PHE A 54 -1.17 -9.43 11.99
CA PHE A 54 -1.36 -9.82 10.60
C PHE A 54 -0.49 -11.02 10.23
N TYR A 55 0.81 -10.99 10.52
CA TYR A 55 1.72 -12.10 10.20
C TYR A 55 1.38 -13.38 10.97
N LYS A 56 1.05 -13.28 12.27
CA LYS A 56 0.56 -14.41 13.08
C LYS A 56 -0.72 -15.01 12.51
N SER A 57 -1.61 -14.19 11.94
CA SER A 57 -2.85 -14.66 11.33
C SER A 57 -2.63 -15.43 10.02
N LEU A 58 -1.57 -15.08 9.27
CA LEU A 58 -1.10 -15.85 8.11
C LEU A 58 -0.39 -17.13 8.55
N ASP A 59 0.31 -17.08 9.68
CA ASP A 59 0.97 -18.19 10.34
C ASP A 59 -0.02 -19.13 11.07
N LYS A 60 -1.12 -19.51 10.40
CA LYS A 60 -1.84 -20.71 10.78
C LYS A 60 -0.93 -21.91 10.56
N LYS A 61 -0.14 -22.22 11.60
CA LYS A 61 0.78 -23.35 11.85
C LYS A 61 2.28 -23.15 11.61
N GLY A 62 2.82 -21.94 11.47
CA GLY A 62 4.28 -21.67 11.57
C GLY A 62 5.19 -22.63 10.78
N LYS A 63 4.69 -23.17 9.66
CA LYS A 63 5.36 -24.16 8.83
C LYS A 63 5.25 -23.64 7.41
N CYS A 64 6.37 -23.35 6.77
CA CYS A 64 6.40 -23.27 5.32
C CYS A 64 5.91 -24.63 4.78
N TYR A 65 4.79 -24.64 4.05
CA TYR A 65 4.27 -25.81 3.36
C TYR A 65 4.19 -25.51 1.86
N HIS A 66 4.52 -26.49 1.02
CA HIS A 66 4.25 -26.40 -0.41
C HIS A 66 2.74 -26.57 -0.66
N THR A 67 2.19 -25.78 -1.58
CA THR A 67 0.75 -25.80 -1.93
C THR A 67 0.42 -26.79 -3.04
N CYS A 68 1.42 -27.49 -3.59
CA CYS A 68 1.23 -28.41 -4.71
C CYS A 68 0.66 -29.76 -4.26
N GLU A 69 -0.30 -30.29 -5.02
CA GLU A 69 -0.92 -31.61 -4.77
C GLU A 69 0.10 -32.75 -4.81
N ASN A 70 1.10 -32.64 -5.69
CA ASN A 70 2.27 -33.52 -5.74
C ASN A 70 3.54 -32.73 -5.35
N PRO A 71 4.21 -33.04 -4.23
CA PRO A 71 5.36 -32.30 -3.74
C PRO A 71 6.47 -32.22 -4.79
N CYS A 72 6.80 -31.00 -5.23
CA CYS A 72 7.87 -30.79 -6.21
C CYS A 72 9.28 -30.82 -5.59
N THR A 73 9.40 -30.90 -4.26
CA THR A 73 10.67 -30.98 -3.52
C THR A 73 10.44 -31.57 -2.13
N ASP A 74 11.42 -32.28 -1.57
CA ASP A 74 11.36 -32.89 -0.22
C ASP A 74 11.31 -31.86 0.93
N LYS A 75 11.72 -30.61 0.65
CA LYS A 75 11.68 -29.54 1.65
C LYS A 75 10.24 -29.15 1.93
N LYS A 76 9.89 -29.04 3.21
CA LYS A 76 8.56 -28.59 3.68
C LYS A 76 8.13 -27.28 3.00
N SER A 77 9.06 -26.34 2.81
CA SER A 77 8.85 -25.05 2.17
C SER A 77 8.80 -25.05 0.63
N GLY A 78 9.03 -26.18 -0.03
CA GLY A 78 9.29 -26.21 -1.49
C GLY A 78 10.65 -25.60 -1.86
N ARG A 79 10.88 -25.43 -3.18
CA ARG A 79 12.09 -24.81 -3.75
C ARG A 79 12.03 -23.28 -3.59
N MET A 80 12.93 -22.74 -2.78
CA MET A 80 13.12 -21.28 -2.68
C MET A 80 14.04 -20.82 -3.82
N THR A 81 13.52 -20.01 -4.74
CA THR A 81 14.34 -19.33 -5.75
C THR A 81 14.58 -17.91 -5.29
N TYR A 82 15.81 -17.59 -4.90
CA TYR A 82 16.21 -16.20 -4.66
C TYR A 82 16.29 -15.47 -6.01
N VAL A 83 15.44 -14.46 -6.19
CA VAL A 83 15.57 -13.54 -7.33
C VAL A 83 16.60 -12.49 -6.91
N TYR A 84 17.80 -12.57 -7.46
CA TYR A 84 18.90 -11.66 -7.16
C TYR A 84 18.61 -10.23 -7.66
N PRO A 85 19.18 -9.18 -7.04
CA PRO A 85 18.89 -7.76 -7.33
C PRO A 85 19.32 -7.26 -8.71
N ASP A 86 20.16 -8.02 -9.40
CA ASP A 86 20.65 -7.77 -10.77
C ASP A 86 19.61 -8.11 -11.84
N LYS A 87 18.54 -8.83 -11.49
CA LYS A 87 17.42 -9.05 -12.39
C LYS A 87 16.47 -7.86 -12.34
N ASP A 88 16.22 -7.24 -13.49
CA ASP A 88 15.19 -6.23 -13.63
C ASP A 88 13.82 -6.84 -13.30
N PHE A 89 13.30 -6.53 -12.11
CA PHE A 89 11.99 -7.00 -11.65
C PHE A 89 10.84 -6.55 -12.59
N ARG A 90 11.09 -5.61 -13.50
CA ARG A 90 10.16 -5.15 -14.53
C ARG A 90 10.03 -6.10 -15.72
N LEU A 91 11.00 -7.01 -15.90
CA LEU A 91 11.10 -7.97 -17.01
C LEU A 91 10.30 -9.26 -16.78
N TYR A 92 10.01 -9.61 -15.52
CA TYR A 92 9.20 -10.79 -15.17
C TYR A 92 7.93 -10.42 -14.38
N PRO A 93 7.00 -9.65 -14.98
CA PRO A 93 5.68 -9.52 -14.38
C PRO A 93 5.03 -10.92 -14.29
N GLY A 94 4.31 -11.20 -13.20
CA GLY A 94 3.58 -12.46 -13.03
C GLY A 94 2.53 -12.72 -14.12
N VAL A 95 2.20 -11.69 -14.92
CA VAL A 95 1.33 -11.73 -16.09
C VAL A 95 2.10 -11.17 -17.29
N GLN A 96 2.10 -11.89 -18.42
CA GLN A 96 2.81 -11.49 -19.63
C GLN A 96 2.24 -10.19 -20.21
N ARG A 97 3.10 -9.24 -20.57
CA ARG A 97 2.67 -7.97 -21.21
C ARG A 97 1.97 -8.22 -22.55
N ASN A 98 0.97 -7.42 -22.86
CA ASN A 98 0.12 -7.54 -24.07
C ASN A 98 -0.63 -8.88 -24.18
N SER A 99 -0.76 -9.63 -23.08
CA SER A 99 -1.73 -10.72 -22.99
C SER A 99 -3.13 -10.14 -22.74
N SER A 100 -4.17 -10.91 -23.03
CA SER A 100 -5.54 -10.52 -22.71
C SER A 100 -5.71 -10.21 -21.21
N GLU A 101 -5.11 -11.03 -20.35
CA GLU A 101 -5.11 -10.82 -18.89
C GLU A 101 -4.42 -9.50 -18.51
N TRP A 102 -3.30 -9.16 -19.16
CA TRP A 102 -2.64 -7.88 -18.95
C TRP A 102 -3.51 -6.70 -19.38
N ASP A 103 -4.11 -6.77 -20.56
CA ASP A 103 -4.93 -5.68 -21.10
C ASP A 103 -6.19 -5.43 -20.25
N GLU A 104 -6.75 -6.47 -19.64
CA GLU A 104 -7.86 -6.37 -18.70
C GLU A 104 -7.44 -5.83 -17.32
N THR A 105 -6.29 -6.25 -16.79
CA THR A 105 -5.86 -5.92 -15.42
C THR A 105 -5.07 -4.60 -15.31
N TYR A 106 -4.34 -4.21 -16.36
CA TYR A 106 -3.49 -3.02 -16.35
C TYR A 106 -4.25 -1.69 -16.13
N PRO A 107 -5.47 -1.48 -16.68
CA PRO A 107 -6.28 -0.30 -16.38
C PRO A 107 -6.66 -0.19 -14.90
N ILE A 108 -6.90 -1.32 -14.23
CA ILE A 108 -7.22 -1.38 -12.80
C ILE A 108 -6.01 -0.90 -11.99
N ARG A 109 -4.80 -1.33 -12.35
CA ARG A 109 -3.56 -0.87 -11.72
C ARG A 109 -3.42 0.66 -11.79
N ALA A 110 -3.71 1.27 -12.94
CA ALA A 110 -3.65 2.73 -13.08
C ALA A 110 -4.65 3.44 -12.15
N CYS A 111 -5.84 2.85 -11.91
CA CYS A 111 -6.80 3.36 -10.94
C CYS A 111 -6.27 3.25 -9.50
N ILE A 112 -5.67 2.11 -9.15
CA ILE A 112 -5.06 1.88 -7.83
C ILE A 112 -3.93 2.88 -7.57
N GLU A 113 -2.99 3.05 -8.51
CA GLU A 113 -1.85 3.96 -8.36
C GLU A 113 -2.29 5.41 -8.14
N ARG A 114 -3.32 5.88 -8.87
CA ARG A 114 -3.89 7.22 -8.65
C ARG A 114 -4.59 7.35 -7.29
N SER A 115 -5.31 6.32 -6.87
CA SER A 115 -5.98 6.28 -5.57
C SER A 115 -4.97 6.38 -4.42
N ILE A 116 -3.87 5.62 -4.54
CA ILE A 116 -2.72 5.68 -3.64
C ILE A 116 -2.05 7.05 -3.69
N ALA A 117 -1.80 7.61 -4.88
CA ALA A 117 -1.20 8.93 -5.02
C ALA A 117 -2.03 10.01 -4.32
N SER A 118 -3.34 10.05 -4.59
CA SER A 118 -4.28 10.95 -3.90
C SER A 118 -4.32 10.73 -2.39
N PHE A 119 -4.11 9.49 -1.92
CA PHE A 119 -4.04 9.19 -0.49
C PHE A 119 -2.73 9.71 0.12
N LYS A 120 -1.61 9.56 -0.61
CA LYS A 120 -0.29 10.06 -0.22
C LYS A 120 -0.17 11.58 -0.27
N CYS A 121 -1.02 12.30 -1.04
CA CYS A 121 -1.03 13.77 -1.02
C CYS A 121 -1.40 14.37 0.33
N ASN A 122 -1.89 13.58 1.31
CA ASN A 122 -2.01 14.07 2.67
C ASN A 122 -0.60 14.24 3.29
N PRO A 123 -0.21 15.45 3.75
CA PRO A 123 1.12 15.69 4.30
C PRO A 123 1.47 14.80 5.50
N CYS A 124 0.48 14.37 6.29
CA CYS A 124 0.68 13.43 7.40
C CYS A 124 1.15 12.04 6.91
N ILE A 125 0.80 11.65 5.68
CA ILE A 125 1.17 10.37 5.07
C ILE A 125 2.42 10.51 4.21
N GLU A 126 2.53 11.61 3.45
CA GLU A 126 3.69 11.87 2.60
C GLU A 126 4.97 12.03 3.43
N GLN A 127 4.86 12.81 4.52
CA GLN A 127 5.97 13.22 5.36
C GLN A 127 5.56 13.13 6.83
N PRO A 128 5.40 11.90 7.37
CA PRO A 128 5.04 11.70 8.77
C PRO A 128 6.10 12.34 9.68
N ARG A 129 5.67 13.24 10.56
CA ARG A 129 6.54 13.93 11.53
C ARG A 129 6.80 13.13 12.81
N THR A 130 6.18 11.96 12.92
CA THR A 130 6.21 11.09 14.09
C THR A 130 6.59 9.67 13.68
N VAL A 131 7.30 8.99 14.58
CA VAL A 131 7.63 7.57 14.47
C VAL A 131 6.72 6.71 15.37
N ASN A 132 5.76 7.32 16.07
CA ASN A 132 4.78 6.62 16.88
C ASN A 132 3.74 5.96 15.96
N THR A 133 3.75 4.62 15.92
CA THR A 133 2.86 3.87 15.03
C THR A 133 1.38 4.03 15.39
N THR A 134 1.02 4.30 16.64
CA THR A 134 -0.37 4.60 17.00
C THR A 134 -0.83 5.90 16.36
N THR A 135 -0.01 6.95 16.41
CA THR A 135 -0.32 8.23 15.75
C THR A 135 -0.39 8.06 14.23
N MET A 136 0.57 7.36 13.62
CA MET A 136 0.56 7.09 12.19
C MET A 136 -0.71 6.31 11.76
N ARG A 137 -1.13 5.30 12.54
CA ARG A 137 -2.39 4.58 12.32
C ARG A 137 -3.59 5.53 12.37
N SER A 138 -3.67 6.39 13.38
CA SER A 138 -4.75 7.37 13.52
C SER A 138 -4.80 8.35 12.34
N GLU A 139 -3.65 8.88 11.90
CA GLU A 139 -3.56 9.78 10.75
C GLU A 139 -4.01 9.11 9.44
N LEU A 140 -3.67 7.83 9.26
CA LEU A 140 -4.14 7.03 8.12
C LEU A 140 -5.67 6.89 8.13
N TYR A 141 -6.26 6.56 9.28
CA TYR A 141 -7.73 6.47 9.41
C TYR A 141 -8.41 7.81 9.17
N LEU A 142 -7.91 8.90 9.74
CA LEU A 142 -8.45 10.24 9.52
C LEU A 142 -8.41 10.64 8.04
N THR A 143 -7.35 10.27 7.33
CA THR A 143 -7.25 10.51 5.88
C THR A 143 -8.27 9.70 5.08
N ALA A 144 -8.53 8.44 5.47
CA ALA A 144 -9.57 7.64 4.82
C ALA A 144 -10.97 8.19 5.10
N ILE A 145 -11.26 8.61 6.34
CA ILE A 145 -12.53 9.21 6.74
C ILE A 145 -12.77 10.52 5.99
N SER A 146 -11.77 11.39 5.87
CA SER A 146 -11.92 12.65 5.13
C SER A 146 -12.25 12.42 3.66
N LYS A 147 -11.66 11.39 3.03
CA LYS A 147 -12.05 10.96 1.67
C LYS A 147 -13.50 10.48 1.61
N LEU A 148 -13.96 9.70 2.58
CA LEU A 148 -15.36 9.23 2.63
C LEU A 148 -16.35 10.39 2.81
N ILE A 149 -16.03 11.36 3.67
CA ILE A 149 -16.85 12.56 3.86
C ILE A 149 -16.97 13.34 2.55
N ASN A 150 -15.90 13.47 1.78
CA ASN A 150 -15.96 14.13 0.47
C ASN A 150 -16.91 13.42 -0.50
N VAL A 151 -16.96 12.09 -0.49
CA VAL A 151 -17.90 11.30 -1.30
C VAL A 151 -19.35 11.55 -0.85
N ILE A 152 -19.60 11.49 0.46
CA ILE A 152 -20.93 11.72 1.04
C ILE A 152 -21.42 13.14 0.74
N LEU A 153 -20.54 14.13 0.90
CA LEU A 153 -20.86 15.53 0.63
C LEU A 153 -21.18 15.76 -0.84
N ALA A 154 -20.36 15.22 -1.76
CA ALA A 154 -20.60 15.31 -3.19
C ALA A 154 -21.93 14.66 -3.62
N TYR A 155 -22.29 13.54 -2.99
CA TYR A 155 -23.58 12.89 -3.18
C TYR A 155 -24.73 13.77 -2.64
N ALA A 156 -24.60 14.31 -1.43
CA ALA A 156 -25.64 15.12 -0.80
C ALA A 156 -25.97 16.41 -1.57
N ILE A 157 -24.98 17.02 -2.24
CA ILE A 157 -25.18 18.23 -3.07
C ILE A 157 -25.59 17.91 -4.52
N ASN A 158 -25.83 16.64 -4.87
CA ASN A 158 -26.11 16.15 -6.23
C ASN A 158 -25.04 16.56 -7.27
N LYS A 159 -23.77 16.64 -6.86
CA LYS A 159 -22.64 16.96 -7.75
C LYS A 159 -21.59 15.85 -7.71
N PRO A 160 -21.87 14.70 -8.36
CA PRO A 160 -20.93 13.58 -8.39
C PRO A 160 -19.61 13.94 -9.09
N GLU A 161 -19.56 15.00 -9.90
CA GLU A 161 -18.31 15.52 -10.49
C GLU A 161 -17.26 15.97 -9.46
N TYR A 162 -17.67 16.22 -8.21
CA TYR A 162 -16.78 16.60 -7.12
C TYR A 162 -16.23 15.42 -6.32
N ILE A 163 -16.58 14.18 -6.67
CA ILE A 163 -15.93 12.97 -6.14
C ILE A 163 -14.54 12.81 -6.78
N ARG A 164 -13.73 13.87 -6.83
CA ARG A 164 -12.47 14.05 -7.59
C ARG A 164 -11.29 13.14 -7.15
N SER A 165 -11.56 11.93 -6.67
CA SER A 165 -10.65 10.78 -6.86
C SER A 165 -11.10 9.85 -8.00
N ILE A 166 -12.32 10.01 -8.51
CA ILE A 166 -12.90 9.21 -9.58
C ILE A 166 -12.65 9.95 -10.88
N ASN A 167 -12.01 9.29 -11.84
CA ASN A 167 -11.96 9.84 -13.18
C ASN A 167 -13.41 10.02 -13.65
N LYS A 168 -13.78 11.23 -14.11
CA LYS A 168 -14.92 11.33 -15.04
C LYS A 168 -14.61 10.31 -16.11
N PHE A 169 -15.41 9.24 -16.20
CA PHE A 169 -15.19 8.17 -17.14
C PHE A 169 -14.80 8.80 -18.48
N LEU A 170 -13.54 8.65 -18.87
CA LEU A 170 -13.18 8.78 -20.26
C LEU A 170 -14.14 7.84 -20.95
N LYS A 171 -14.98 8.39 -21.82
CA LYS A 171 -15.97 7.68 -22.61
C LYS A 171 -15.37 6.34 -23.06
N ILE A 172 -15.78 5.26 -22.42
CA ILE A 172 -15.81 3.95 -23.08
C ILE A 172 -17.23 3.86 -23.64
N ALA A 173 -17.50 4.76 -24.58
CA ALA A 173 -18.35 4.51 -25.73
C ALA A 173 -17.31 4.41 -26.85
N VAL A 174 -17.12 3.30 -27.53
CA VAL A 174 -18.05 2.33 -28.12
C VAL A 174 -17.45 0.93 -28.02
#